data_AF-A0A832CNS5-F1
#
_entry.id   AF-A0A832CNS5-F1
#
_cell.length_a   1.000
_cell.length_b   1.000
_cell.length_c   1.000
_cell.angle_alpha   90.00
_cell.angle_beta   90.00
_cell.angle_gamma   90.00
#
_symmetry.space_group_name_H-M   'P 1'
#
loop_
_entity.id
_entity.type
_entity.pdbx_description
1 polymer ?
#
loop_
_entity_poly.entity_id
_entity_poly.type
_entity_poly.pdbx_seq_one_letter_code
_entity_poly.pdbx_strand_id
1 'polypeptide(L)' 'MSCYLRHFTGLFAEAGLEYNRQNRKAADRLIREQLQLADADCPAVWRAAKPLLNEPEQRQRLVEGLRALRP' A
#
# COMPACT_ATOMS: atom_id res chain seq x y z
N MET A 1 -10.83 1.76 -7.72
CA MET A 1 -9.40 2.13 -7.58
C MET A 1 -9.27 2.94 -6.31
N SER A 2 -8.35 2.58 -5.42
CA SER A 2 -8.15 3.23 -4.13
C SER A 2 -7.41 4.56 -4.30
N CYS A 3 -8.15 5.65 -4.12
CA CYS A 3 -7.65 7.02 -4.24
C CYS A 3 -6.48 7.34 -3.29
N TYR A 4 -6.33 6.59 -2.19
CA TYR A 4 -5.27 6.81 -1.20
C TYR A 4 -3.88 6.38 -1.69
N LEU A 5 -3.78 5.46 -2.65
CA LEU A 5 -2.49 4.95 -3.16
C LEU A 5 -1.63 6.02 -3.82
N ARG A 6 -2.22 7.16 -4.21
CA ARG A 6 -1.47 8.33 -4.70
C ARG A 6 -0.48 8.88 -3.67
N HIS A 7 -0.74 8.64 -2.38
CA HIS A 7 0.15 9.04 -1.29
C HIS A 7 1.26 8.00 -1.02
N PHE A 8 1.18 6.82 -1.65
CA PHE A 8 2.12 5.72 -1.49
C PHE A 8 3.15 5.66 -2.62
N THR A 9 3.16 6.62 -3.56
CA THR A 9 4.06 6.65 -4.73
C THR A 9 5.53 6.49 -4.37
N GLY A 10 5.96 7.06 -3.24
CA GLY A 10 7.31 6.86 -2.71
C GLY A 10 7.61 5.40 -2.35
N LEU A 11 6.64 4.66 -1.82
CA LEU A 11 6.81 3.24 -1.51
C LEU A 11 6.88 2.38 -2.78
N PHE A 12 6.11 2.73 -3.82
CA PHE A 12 6.23 2.06 -5.12
C PHE A 12 7.63 2.25 -5.70
N ALA A 13 8.16 3.48 -5.68
CA ALA A 13 9.51 3.77 -6.14
C ALA A 13 10.57 3.00 -5.33
N GLU A 14 10.44 2.96 -4.01
CA GLU A 14 11.35 2.24 -3.11
C GLU A 14 11.29 0.71 -3.27
N ALA A 15 10.12 0.19 -3.64
CA ALA A 15 9.91 -1.20 -3.98
C ALA A 15 10.35 -1.54 -5.42
N GLY A 16 10.77 -0.55 -6.22
CA GLY A 16 11.12 -0.74 -7.63
C GLY A 16 9.91 -1.04 -8.53
N LEU A 17 8.71 -0.64 -8.11
CA LEU A 17 7.46 -0.81 -8.85
C LEU A 17 7.06 0.49 -9.53
N GLU A 18 6.62 0.39 -10.78
CA GLU A 18 5.97 1.49 -11.48
C GLU A 18 4.59 1.77 -10.88
N TYR A 19 4.19 3.04 -10.78
CA TYR A 19 2.85 3.43 -10.32
C TYR A 19 1.77 3.23 -11.41
N ASN A 20 1.53 1.98 -11.80
CA ASN A 20 0.57 1.59 -12.83
C ASN A 20 -0.69 0.91 -12.25
N ARG A 21 -1.69 0.59 -13.09
CA ARG A 21 -2.96 0.01 -12.63
C ARG A 21 -2.79 -1.36 -11.95
N GLN A 22 -1.91 -2.21 -12.46
CA GLN A 22 -1.69 -3.56 -11.93
C GLN A 22 -1.04 -3.50 -10.55
N ASN A 23 0.06 -2.76 -10.42
CA ASN A 23 0.78 -2.60 -9.16
C ASN A 23 -0.09 -1.94 -8.09
N ARG A 24 -0.89 -0.94 -8.47
CA ARG A 24 -1.85 -0.31 -7.55
C ARG A 24 -2.91 -1.29 -7.06
N LYS A 25 -3.43 -2.17 -7.94
CA LYS A 25 -4.42 -3.17 -7.53
C LYS A 25 -3.82 -4.18 -6.54
N ALA A 26 -2.60 -4.64 -6.78
CA ALA A 26 -1.92 -5.57 -5.90
C ALA A 26 -1.55 -4.92 -4.55
N ALA A 27 -1.06 -3.68 -4.58
CA ALA A 27 -0.77 -2.88 -3.40
C ALA A 27 -2.02 -2.62 -2.54
N ASP A 28 -3.16 -2.27 -3.15
CA ASP A 28 -4.42 -2.06 -2.44
C ASP A 28 -4.82 -3.30 -1.66
N ARG A 29 -4.75 -4.46 -2.32
CA ARG A 29 -5.09 -5.75 -1.73
C ARG A 29 -4.17 -6.06 -0.54
N LEU A 30 -2.86 -5.91 -0.72
CA LEU A 30 -1.88 -6.16 0.32
C LEU A 30 -2.11 -5.26 1.54
N ILE A 31 -2.31 -3.96 1.34
CA ILE A 31 -2.55 -2.99 2.42
C ILE A 31 -3.82 -3.33 3.18
N ARG A 32 -4.89 -3.69 2.46
CA ARG A 32 -6.16 -4.09 3.08
C ARG A 32 -6.04 -5.39 3.86
N GLU A 33 -5.31 -6.37 3.35
CA GLU A 33 -5.05 -7.64 4.04
C GLU A 33 -4.21 -7.42 5.31
N GLN A 34 -3.14 -6.61 5.23
CA GLN A 34 -2.31 -6.26 6.39
C GLN A 34 -3.08 -5.51 7.48
N LEU A 35 -4.02 -4.65 7.09
CA LEU A 35 -4.88 -3.90 8.01
C LEU A 35 -6.11 -4.68 8.47
N GLN A 36 -6.35 -5.89 7.95
CA GLN A 36 -7.60 -6.64 8.16
C GLN A 36 -8.86 -5.84 7.78
N LEU A 37 -8.75 -5.02 6.72
CA LEU A 37 -9.78 -4.12 6.21
C LEU A 37 -10.17 -4.47 4.76
N ALA A 38 -10.23 -5.77 4.43
CA ALA A 38 -10.54 -6.27 3.08
C ALA A 38 -11.82 -5.63 2.50
N ASP A 39 -12.89 -5.58 3.30
CA ASP A 39 -14.21 -5.10 2.89
C ASP A 39 -14.47 -3.62 3.24
N ALA A 40 -13.51 -2.92 3.83
CA ALA A 40 -13.69 -1.54 4.25
C ALA A 40 -13.70 -0.55 3.07
N ASP A 41 -14.31 0.61 3.26
CA ASP A 41 -14.27 1.66 2.24
C ASP A 41 -12.88 2.32 2.13
N CYS A 42 -12.62 3.01 1.01
CA CYS A 42 -11.32 3.68 0.80
C CYS A 42 -10.98 4.72 1.89
N PRO A 43 -11.92 5.54 2.40
CA PRO A 43 -11.66 6.45 3.50
C PRO A 43 -11.22 5.75 4.80
N ALA A 44 -11.86 4.65 5.19
CA ALA A 44 -11.49 3.89 6.39
C ALA A 44 -10.09 3.29 6.26
N VAL A 45 -9.79 2.65 5.12
CA VAL A 45 -8.45 2.12 4.84
C VAL A 45 -7.41 3.24 4.88
N TRP A 46 -7.70 4.41 4.31
CA TRP A 46 -6.77 5.53 4.36
C TRP A 46 -6.46 6.02 5.77
N ARG A 47 -7.48 6.15 6.65
CA ARG A 47 -7.25 6.57 8.04
C ARG A 47 -6.32 5.61 8.79
N ALA A 48 -6.46 4.30 8.54
CA ALA A 48 -5.62 3.27 9.13
C ALA A 48 -4.23 3.18 8.48
N ALA A 49 -4.12 3.38 7.17
CA ALA A 49 -2.86 3.26 6.44
C ALA A 49 -1.97 4.51 6.56
N LYS A 50 -2.56 5.70 6.72
CA LYS A 50 -1.82 6.97 6.87
C LYS A 50 -0.74 6.94 7.96
N PRO A 51 -1.01 6.50 9.22
CA PRO A 51 0.02 6.47 10.26
C PRO A 51 1.18 5.52 9.92
N LEU A 52 0.94 4.45 9.16
CA LEU A 52 1.98 3.49 8.76
C LEU A 52 3.08 4.13 7.90
N LEU A 53 2.77 5.22 7.19
CA LEU A 53 3.76 5.96 6.41
C LEU A 53 4.79 6.70 7.28
N ASN A 54 4.43 7.03 8.52
CA ASN A 54 5.30 7.73 9.46
C ASN A 54 6.08 6.78 10.38
N GLU A 55 5.59 5.54 10.55
CA GLU A 55 6.23 4.51 11.34
C GLU A 55 7.27 3.75 10.49
N PRO A 56 8.59 3.89 10.74
CA PRO A 56 9.63 3.33 9.88
C PRO A 56 9.50 1.82 9.69
N GLU A 57 9.19 1.08 10.76
CA GLU A 57 9.03 -0.37 10.71
C GLU A 57 7.84 -0.81 9.84
N GLN A 58 6.70 -0.11 9.98
CA GLN A 58 5.50 -0.43 9.22
C GLN A 58 5.65 -0.05 7.74
N ARG A 59 6.27 1.11 7.48
CA ARG A 59 6.64 1.52 6.13
C ARG A 59 7.55 0.48 5.47
N GLN A 60 8.55 -0.01 6.18
CA GLN A 60 9.45 -1.05 5.67
C GLN A 60 8.69 -2.34 5.33
N ARG A 61 7.79 -2.79 6.22
CA ARG A 61 6.93 -3.96 5.96
C ARG A 61 6.06 -3.80 4.73
N LEU A 62 5.53 -2.60 4.49
CA LEU A 62 4.77 -2.30 3.27
C LEU A 62 5.66 -2.41 2.02
N VAL A 63 6.86 -1.82 2.05
CA VAL A 63 7.82 -1.89 0.93
C VAL A 63 8.24 -3.34 0.65
N GLU A 64 8.53 -4.14 1.68
CA GLU A 64 8.87 -5.55 1.54
C GLU A 64 7.73 -6.36 0.94
N GLY A 65 6.51 -6.13 1.43
CA GLY A 65 5.30 -6.72 0.86
C GLY A 65 5.14 -6.37 -0.62
N LEU A 66 5.36 -5.11 -0.98
CA LEU A 66 5.33 -4.68 -2.38
C LEU A 66 6.42 -5.32 -3.23
N ARG A 67 7.65 -5.47 -2.71
CA ARG A 67 8.75 -6.16 -3.41
C ARG A 67 8.44 -7.63 -3.68
N ALA A 68 7.70 -8.28 -2.80
CA ALA A 68 7.25 -9.66 -2.97
C ALA A 68 6.17 -9.82 -4.05
N LEU A 69 5.54 -8.73 -4.51
CA LEU A 69 4.58 -8.73 -5.62
C LEU A 69 5.25 -8.69 -7.00
N ARG A 70 6.57 -8.52 -7.06
CA ARG A 70 7.33 -8.56 -8.30
C ARG A 70 7.33 -10.01 -8.83
N PRO A 71 6.89 -10.25 -10.07
CA PRO A 71 7.02 -11.56 -10.71
C PRO A 71 8.48 -11.95 -10.94
#